data_AF-Q4VDA7-F1
#
_entry.id   AF-Q4VDA7-F1
#
_cell.length_a   1.000
_cell.length_b   1.000
_cell.length_c   1.000
_cell.angle_alpha   90.00
_cell.angle_beta   90.00
_cell.angle_gamma   90.00
#
_symmetry.space_group_name_H-M   'P 1'
#
loop_
_entity.id
_entity.type
_entity.pdbx_description
1 polymer ?
#
loop_
_entity_poly.entity_id
_entity_poly.type
_entity_poly.pdbx_seq_one_letter_code
_entity_poly.pdbx_strand_id
1 'polypeptide(L)'
;HHGKKAIQFGGGNIGRGFVAAFLHDAGYEVVVIDVMDNVINSLQKSSSYQVTEVSEQGEDTKTVSNYRAINSKTHESDVVKEVATADVVTCADGPNVLKFIAPVIAKGIDARTESKPVAVIACENAIGATDTLHGYIKEHTNDSRVKSLGERAQFANSAIDRIVPNQPADSGLNVRIEKFYEWVVEKSPFGSVGHPDISAIHWVDNLEPYIERKLYTVNTGHATTAYYGYQSGKKMIADSLADEKIRGIVHNVLAETAALIVDKHGISEQEQKKYVDTIVGRISNPYLEDQVERVGRAPVRKLSRKERFIGP
;
A
#
# COMPACT_ATOMS: atom_id res chain seq x y z
N HIS A 1 10.78 21.72 -19.88
CA HIS A 1 10.91 20.73 -18.80
C HIS A 1 9.58 20.65 -18.08
N HIS A 2 8.77 19.63 -18.38
CA HIS A 2 7.61 19.31 -17.54
C HIS A 2 8.15 18.64 -16.26
N GLY A 3 7.66 19.06 -15.09
CA GLY A 3 8.05 18.45 -13.80
C GLY A 3 7.62 16.98 -13.71
N LYS A 4 8.19 16.22 -12.77
CA LYS A 4 7.83 14.82 -12.52
C LYS A 4 6.32 14.74 -12.19
N LYS A 5 5.57 13.85 -12.84
CA LYS A 5 4.12 13.67 -12.61
C LYS A 5 3.77 12.25 -12.20
N ALA A 6 3.06 12.11 -11.09
CA ALA A 6 2.54 10.84 -10.60
C ALA A 6 1.01 10.86 -10.50
N ILE A 7 0.38 9.77 -10.89
CA ILE A 7 -1.06 9.57 -10.72
C ILE A 7 -1.28 8.61 -9.56
N GLN A 8 -2.09 9.01 -8.59
CA GLN A 8 -2.53 8.14 -7.50
C GLN A 8 -4.03 7.88 -7.63
N PHE A 9 -4.40 6.67 -8.05
CA PHE A 9 -5.78 6.20 -7.93
C PHE A 9 -6.06 5.83 -6.47
N GLY A 10 -7.14 6.39 -5.92
CA GLY A 10 -7.54 6.25 -4.53
C GLY A 10 -7.05 7.39 -3.67
N GLY A 11 -7.99 8.28 -3.33
CA GLY A 11 -7.81 9.40 -2.43
C GLY A 11 -8.09 9.06 -0.96
N GLY A 12 -8.18 7.78 -0.59
CA GLY A 12 -8.37 7.32 0.79
C GLY A 12 -7.13 7.49 1.68
N ASN A 13 -7.19 6.98 2.92
CA ASN A 13 -6.11 7.21 3.89
C ASN A 13 -4.76 6.59 3.49
N ILE A 14 -4.75 5.40 2.86
CA ILE A 14 -3.51 4.80 2.34
C ILE A 14 -2.98 5.62 1.15
N GLY A 15 -3.86 6.01 0.23
CA GLY A 15 -3.49 6.87 -0.90
C GLY A 15 -2.84 8.17 -0.43
N ARG A 16 -3.50 8.93 0.46
CA ARG A 16 -3.01 10.22 0.96
C ARG A 16 -1.83 10.10 1.93
N GLY A 17 -1.95 9.25 2.95
CA GLY A 17 -0.99 9.15 4.05
C GLY A 17 0.24 8.31 3.75
N PHE A 18 0.24 7.51 2.68
CA PHE A 18 1.37 6.63 2.36
C PHE A 18 1.88 6.87 0.94
N VAL A 19 1.12 6.48 -0.07
CA VAL A 19 1.65 6.42 -1.45
C VAL A 19 1.84 7.82 -2.03
N ALA A 20 0.81 8.66 -2.01
CA ALA A 20 0.89 10.05 -2.48
C ALA A 20 1.89 10.89 -1.68
N ALA A 21 1.97 10.68 -0.35
CA ALA A 21 2.95 11.37 0.50
C ALA A 21 4.39 11.08 0.04
N PHE A 22 4.74 9.81 -0.22
CA PHE A 22 6.08 9.48 -0.69
C PHE A 22 6.36 9.88 -2.14
N LEU A 23 5.34 9.89 -3.00
CA LEU A 23 5.47 10.46 -4.34
C LEU A 23 5.73 11.98 -4.27
N HIS A 24 5.02 12.70 -3.40
CA HIS A 24 5.27 14.11 -3.13
C HIS A 24 6.70 14.34 -2.62
N ASP A 25 7.16 13.55 -1.65
CA ASP A 25 8.52 13.66 -1.10
C ASP A 25 9.62 13.36 -2.14
N ALA A 26 9.30 12.53 -3.14
CA ALA A 26 10.17 12.27 -4.29
C ALA A 26 10.12 13.37 -5.38
N GLY A 27 9.40 14.47 -5.12
CA GLY A 27 9.33 15.66 -5.96
C GLY A 27 8.32 15.59 -7.11
N TYR A 28 7.34 14.68 -7.04
CA TYR A 28 6.27 14.59 -8.03
C TYR A 28 5.17 15.62 -7.76
N GLU A 29 4.62 16.22 -8.83
CA GLU A 29 3.25 16.70 -8.80
C GLU A 29 2.32 15.49 -8.76
N VAL A 30 1.51 15.36 -7.72
CA VAL A 30 0.62 14.21 -7.54
C VAL A 30 -0.79 14.56 -8.01
N VAL A 31 -1.32 13.81 -8.97
CA VAL A 31 -2.73 13.90 -9.38
C VAL A 31 -3.50 12.76 -8.74
N VAL A 32 -4.32 13.08 -7.74
CA VAL A 32 -5.17 12.13 -7.02
C VAL A 32 -6.45 11.90 -7.81
N ILE A 33 -6.76 10.64 -8.10
CA ILE A 33 -7.95 10.24 -8.85
C ILE A 33 -8.85 9.39 -7.95
N ASP A 34 -10.12 9.75 -7.86
CA ASP A 34 -11.12 8.99 -7.09
C ASP A 34 -12.50 9.16 -7.76
N VAL A 35 -13.52 8.48 -7.25
CA VAL A 35 -14.93 8.65 -7.63
C VAL A 35 -15.75 9.31 -6.53
N MET A 36 -15.21 9.38 -5.31
CA MET A 36 -15.87 9.90 -4.13
C MET A 36 -15.87 11.44 -4.14
N ASP A 37 -17.04 12.03 -4.39
CA ASP A 37 -17.21 13.49 -4.49
C ASP A 37 -16.71 14.23 -3.25
N ASN A 38 -16.96 13.71 -2.05
CA ASN A 38 -16.50 14.34 -0.82
C ASN A 38 -14.97 14.41 -0.74
N VAL A 39 -14.26 13.34 -1.12
CA VAL A 39 -12.79 13.31 -1.10
C VAL A 39 -12.22 14.28 -2.13
N ILE A 40 -12.71 14.23 -3.38
CA ILE A 40 -12.22 15.09 -4.45
C ILE A 40 -12.53 16.56 -4.19
N ASN A 41 -13.76 16.88 -3.76
CA ASN A 41 -14.13 18.26 -3.45
C ASN A 41 -13.31 18.83 -2.29
N SER A 42 -13.02 18.03 -1.27
CA SER A 42 -12.15 18.46 -0.17
C SER A 42 -10.72 18.71 -0.66
N LEU A 43 -10.15 17.81 -1.46
CA LEU A 43 -8.81 17.98 -2.04
C LEU A 43 -8.74 19.21 -2.95
N GLN A 44 -9.74 19.47 -3.79
CA GLN A 44 -9.75 20.64 -4.68
C GLN A 44 -9.90 21.97 -3.94
N LYS A 45 -10.54 21.98 -2.77
CA LYS A 45 -10.72 23.18 -1.93
C LYS A 45 -9.52 23.48 -1.03
N SER A 46 -8.57 22.56 -0.91
CA SER A 46 -7.39 22.72 -0.06
C SER A 46 -6.12 22.73 -0.90
N SER A 47 -5.19 23.64 -0.62
CA SER A 47 -3.88 23.65 -1.28
C SER A 47 -2.90 22.63 -0.69
N SER A 48 -3.21 22.09 0.49
CA SER A 48 -2.37 21.13 1.21
C SER A 48 -3.19 20.27 2.20
N TYR A 49 -2.61 19.22 2.73
CA TYR A 49 -3.12 18.47 3.90
C TYR A 49 -1.95 17.96 4.73
N GLN A 50 -2.24 17.57 5.98
CA GLN A 50 -1.23 17.09 6.92
C GLN A 50 -1.20 15.57 7.00
N VAL A 51 0.01 15.03 7.08
CA VAL A 51 0.27 13.62 7.36
C VAL A 51 1.04 13.56 8.68
N THR A 52 0.44 12.95 9.70
CA THR A 52 0.99 12.88 11.05
C THR A 52 1.41 11.46 11.39
N GLU A 53 2.71 11.26 11.55
CA GLU A 53 3.30 10.02 12.03
C GLU A 53 3.18 9.94 13.56
N VAL A 54 2.47 8.93 14.05
CA VAL A 54 2.26 8.68 15.48
C VAL A 54 3.20 7.57 15.99
N SER A 55 3.86 7.83 17.10
CA SER A 55 4.77 6.90 17.77
C SER A 55 4.81 7.14 19.28
N GLU A 56 5.40 6.21 20.03
CA GLU A 56 5.66 6.41 21.46
C GLU A 56 6.61 7.59 21.73
N GLN A 57 7.45 7.96 20.76
CA GLN A 57 8.38 9.09 20.87
C GLN A 57 7.71 10.45 20.57
N GLY A 58 6.42 10.46 20.24
CA GLY A 58 5.65 11.64 19.88
C GLY A 58 5.14 11.61 18.43
N GLU A 59 4.67 12.77 17.98
CA GLU A 59 4.10 12.97 16.65
C GLU A 59 5.05 13.80 15.77
N ASP A 60 5.22 13.37 14.52
CA ASP A 60 5.88 14.16 13.47
C ASP A 60 4.87 14.46 12.36
N THR A 61 4.73 15.73 11.98
CA THR A 61 3.70 16.14 10.99
C THR A 61 4.35 16.77 9.77
N LYS A 62 4.02 16.21 8.61
CA LYS A 62 4.47 16.67 7.30
C LYS A 62 3.30 17.28 6.54
N THR A 63 3.60 18.28 5.71
CA THR A 63 2.61 18.90 4.83
C THR A 63 2.76 18.34 3.41
N VAL A 64 1.68 17.78 2.89
CA VAL A 64 1.58 17.37 1.48
C VAL A 64 0.89 18.48 0.72
N SER A 65 1.60 19.02 -0.27
CA SER A 65 1.12 20.10 -1.15
C SER A 65 1.35 19.73 -2.62
N ASN A 66 1.27 20.67 -3.55
CA ASN A 66 1.57 20.46 -4.97
C ASN A 66 0.85 19.23 -5.58
N TYR A 67 -0.44 19.11 -5.26
CA TYR A 67 -1.29 18.06 -5.80
C TYR A 67 -2.49 18.66 -6.53
N ARG A 68 -3.08 17.86 -7.42
CA ARG A 68 -4.40 18.09 -7.99
C ARG A 68 -5.30 16.90 -7.70
N ALA A 69 -6.61 17.08 -7.82
CA ALA A 69 -7.56 15.99 -7.66
C ALA A 69 -8.60 16.02 -8.78
N ILE A 70 -8.93 14.85 -9.34
CA ILE A 70 -9.88 14.70 -10.43
C ILE A 70 -10.86 13.58 -10.09
N ASN A 71 -12.15 13.86 -10.25
CA ASN A 71 -13.17 12.82 -10.13
C ASN A 71 -13.27 12.05 -11.47
N SER A 72 -12.83 10.80 -11.47
CA SER A 72 -12.82 9.94 -12.67
C SER A 72 -14.22 9.61 -13.21
N LYS A 73 -15.27 9.70 -12.37
CA LYS A 73 -16.66 9.48 -12.79
C LYS A 73 -17.19 10.63 -13.67
N THR A 74 -16.73 11.85 -13.44
CA THR A 74 -17.25 13.06 -14.11
C THR A 74 -16.27 13.69 -15.09
N HIS A 75 -14.97 13.44 -14.95
CA HIS A 75 -13.90 14.05 -15.76
C HIS A 75 -12.94 12.99 -16.31
N GLU A 76 -13.46 11.85 -16.78
CA GLU A 76 -12.65 10.72 -17.29
C GLU A 76 -11.66 11.16 -18.39
N SER A 77 -12.08 12.04 -19.30
CA SER A 77 -11.22 12.53 -20.39
C SER A 77 -9.99 13.30 -19.91
N ASP A 78 -10.07 13.96 -18.76
CA ASP A 78 -8.94 14.63 -18.15
C ASP A 78 -8.01 13.60 -17.47
N VAL A 79 -8.56 12.59 -16.80
CA VAL A 79 -7.76 11.47 -16.25
C VAL A 79 -6.95 10.77 -17.35
N VAL A 80 -7.55 10.53 -18.52
CA VAL A 80 -6.84 9.94 -19.68
C VAL A 80 -5.63 10.78 -20.08
N LYS A 81 -5.76 12.11 -20.14
CA LYS A 81 -4.64 13.02 -20.48
C LYS A 81 -3.55 13.00 -19.41
N GLU A 82 -3.94 12.95 -18.15
CA GLU A 82 -2.99 12.90 -17.04
C GLU A 82 -2.20 11.58 -17.05
N VAL A 83 -2.86 10.44 -17.21
CA VAL A 83 -2.20 9.12 -17.34
C VAL A 83 -1.28 9.07 -18.56
N ALA A 84 -1.72 9.61 -19.71
CA ALA A 84 -0.93 9.61 -20.94
C ALA A 84 0.44 10.30 -20.79
N THR A 85 0.55 11.28 -19.89
CA THR A 85 1.76 12.10 -19.67
C THR A 85 2.46 11.80 -18.35
N ALA A 86 1.97 10.84 -17.57
CA ALA A 86 2.55 10.51 -16.28
C ALA A 86 3.87 9.74 -16.39
N ASP A 87 4.73 9.90 -15.40
CA ASP A 87 5.91 9.07 -15.19
C ASP A 87 5.54 7.78 -14.45
N VAL A 88 4.63 7.90 -13.48
CA VAL A 88 4.21 6.81 -12.59
C VAL A 88 2.69 6.84 -12.39
N VAL A 89 2.07 5.67 -12.39
CA VAL A 89 0.68 5.43 -12.01
C VAL A 89 0.67 4.44 -10.86
N THR A 90 0.16 4.87 -9.71
CA THR A 90 -0.06 4.05 -8.52
C THR A 90 -1.54 3.93 -8.20
N CYS A 91 -1.93 2.90 -7.46
CA CYS A 91 -3.28 2.77 -6.92
C CYS A 91 -3.28 2.18 -5.50
N ALA A 92 -4.26 2.59 -4.69
CA ALA A 92 -4.48 2.09 -3.33
C ALA A 92 -5.99 2.18 -2.98
N ASP A 93 -6.82 1.56 -3.80
CA ASP A 93 -8.29 1.59 -3.76
C ASP A 93 -8.92 0.31 -3.19
N GLY A 94 -8.12 -0.74 -3.05
CA GLY A 94 -8.54 -2.08 -2.73
C GLY A 94 -8.53 -2.98 -3.98
N PRO A 95 -8.14 -4.26 -3.85
CA PRO A 95 -7.94 -5.16 -4.99
C PRO A 95 -9.21 -5.39 -5.83
N ASN A 96 -10.40 -5.27 -5.23
CA ASN A 96 -11.67 -5.41 -5.94
C ASN A 96 -12.02 -4.20 -6.82
N VAL A 97 -11.33 -3.06 -6.63
CA VAL A 97 -11.54 -1.82 -7.37
C VAL A 97 -10.68 -1.76 -8.64
N LEU A 98 -9.60 -2.54 -8.71
CA LEU A 98 -8.65 -2.56 -9.84
C LEU A 98 -9.33 -2.69 -11.21
N LYS A 99 -10.35 -3.55 -11.33
CA LYS A 99 -11.13 -3.72 -12.57
C LYS A 99 -11.89 -2.47 -13.03
N PHE A 100 -12.23 -1.57 -12.11
CA PHE A 100 -12.97 -0.35 -12.41
C PHE A 100 -12.05 0.82 -12.81
N ILE A 101 -10.81 0.85 -12.33
CA ILE A 101 -9.82 1.86 -12.72
C ILE A 101 -9.04 1.46 -13.99
N ALA A 102 -8.95 0.16 -14.28
CA ALA A 102 -8.23 -0.35 -15.45
C ALA A 102 -8.67 0.25 -16.80
N PRO A 103 -9.98 0.46 -17.10
CA PRO A 103 -10.40 1.04 -18.38
C PRO A 103 -9.83 2.44 -18.64
N VAL A 104 -9.84 3.32 -17.64
CA VAL A 104 -9.33 4.69 -17.81
C VAL A 104 -7.80 4.72 -17.88
N ILE A 105 -7.12 3.83 -17.14
CA ILE A 105 -5.66 3.67 -17.24
C ILE A 105 -5.28 3.15 -18.64
N ALA A 106 -5.99 2.15 -19.16
CA ALA A 106 -5.76 1.61 -20.51
C ALA A 106 -5.93 2.68 -21.59
N LYS A 107 -6.99 3.49 -21.53
CA LYS A 107 -7.19 4.63 -22.43
C LYS A 107 -6.04 5.64 -22.36
N GLY A 108 -5.54 5.94 -21.15
CA GLY A 108 -4.39 6.81 -20.95
C GLY A 108 -3.09 6.24 -21.55
N ILE A 109 -2.81 4.96 -21.33
CA ILE A 109 -1.65 4.26 -21.91
C ILE A 109 -1.76 4.20 -23.44
N ASP A 110 -2.97 4.04 -24.00
CA ASP A 110 -3.19 4.10 -25.44
C ASP A 110 -3.06 5.54 -26.00
N ALA A 111 -3.41 6.56 -25.23
CA ALA A 111 -3.19 7.95 -25.62
C ALA A 111 -1.72 8.40 -25.48
N ARG A 112 -0.87 7.63 -24.79
CA ARG A 112 0.53 7.98 -24.54
C ARG A 112 1.35 8.09 -25.83
N THR A 113 2.05 9.21 -25.97
CA THR A 113 3.04 9.47 -27.03
C THR A 113 4.47 9.64 -26.50
N GLU A 114 4.64 9.67 -25.18
CA GLU A 114 5.95 9.73 -24.53
C GLU A 114 6.77 8.48 -24.86
N SER A 115 8.06 8.68 -25.15
CA SER A 115 8.97 7.59 -25.53
C SER A 115 9.33 6.68 -24.35
N LYS A 116 9.32 7.23 -23.13
CA LYS A 116 9.53 6.44 -21.90
C LYS A 116 8.21 5.75 -21.51
N PRO A 117 8.19 4.43 -21.25
CA PRO A 117 7.01 3.77 -20.68
C PRO A 117 6.59 4.36 -19.33
N VAL A 118 5.30 4.40 -19.04
CA VAL A 118 4.80 4.74 -17.69
C VAL A 118 5.05 3.56 -16.74
N ALA A 119 5.51 3.84 -15.52
CA ALA A 119 5.60 2.84 -14.47
C ALA A 119 4.23 2.64 -13.81
N VAL A 120 3.72 1.41 -13.76
CA VAL A 120 2.43 1.08 -13.12
C VAL A 120 2.71 0.20 -11.91
N ILE A 121 2.29 0.64 -10.72
CA ILE A 121 2.55 -0.04 -9.44
C ILE A 121 1.28 -0.03 -8.58
N ALA A 122 0.61 -1.17 -8.46
CA ALA A 122 -0.52 -1.31 -7.54
C ALA A 122 -0.03 -1.51 -6.11
N CYS A 123 -0.39 -0.59 -5.22
CA CYS A 123 -0.01 -0.56 -3.81
C CYS A 123 -1.16 -1.09 -2.96
N GLU A 124 -1.44 -2.38 -3.11
CA GLU A 124 -2.62 -3.03 -2.53
C GLU A 124 -2.23 -4.08 -1.49
N ASN A 125 -3.14 -4.36 -0.54
CA ASN A 125 -2.99 -5.48 0.38
C ASN A 125 -3.41 -6.81 -0.29
N ALA A 126 -2.79 -7.12 -1.44
CA ALA A 126 -3.00 -8.31 -2.24
C ALA A 126 -1.72 -8.72 -2.97
N ILE A 127 -1.47 -10.02 -3.04
CA ILE A 127 -0.34 -10.59 -3.80
C ILE A 127 -0.63 -10.45 -5.29
N GLY A 128 0.36 -9.99 -6.07
CA GLY A 128 0.20 -9.89 -7.54
C GLY A 128 -0.81 -8.83 -7.97
N ALA A 129 -1.00 -7.77 -7.18
CA ALA A 129 -2.00 -6.75 -7.47
C ALA A 129 -1.72 -6.01 -8.78
N THR A 130 -0.45 -5.74 -9.11
CA THR A 130 -0.09 -5.07 -10.37
C THR A 130 -0.31 -6.02 -11.54
N ASP A 131 -0.01 -7.31 -11.40
CA ASP A 131 -0.33 -8.30 -12.45
C ASP A 131 -1.84 -8.40 -12.69
N THR A 132 -2.62 -8.39 -11.62
CA THR A 132 -4.09 -8.36 -11.70
C THR A 132 -4.58 -7.12 -12.44
N LEU A 133 -4.05 -5.95 -12.10
CA LEU A 133 -4.35 -4.68 -12.77
C LEU A 133 -3.91 -4.71 -14.24
N HIS A 134 -2.73 -5.24 -14.54
CA HIS A 134 -2.22 -5.40 -15.90
C HIS A 134 -3.14 -6.29 -16.74
N GLY A 135 -3.67 -7.39 -16.17
CA GLY A 135 -4.68 -8.23 -16.82
C GLY A 135 -5.90 -7.42 -17.27
N TYR A 136 -6.50 -6.66 -16.35
CA TYR A 136 -7.65 -5.81 -16.69
C TYR A 136 -7.29 -4.68 -17.67
N ILE A 137 -6.12 -4.07 -17.55
CA ILE A 137 -5.66 -3.03 -18.50
C ILE A 137 -5.55 -3.62 -19.90
N LYS A 138 -5.01 -4.84 -20.02
CA LYS A 138 -4.88 -5.54 -21.30
C LYS A 138 -6.24 -5.82 -21.94
N GLU A 139 -7.24 -6.20 -21.16
CA GLU A 139 -8.63 -6.40 -21.63
C GLU A 139 -9.28 -5.12 -22.17
N HIS A 140 -8.82 -3.95 -21.71
CA HIS A 140 -9.35 -2.64 -22.12
C HIS A 140 -8.42 -1.86 -23.07
N THR A 141 -7.27 -2.42 -23.42
CA THR A 141 -6.34 -1.85 -24.40
C THR A 141 -6.84 -2.18 -25.80
N ASN A 142 -6.70 -1.26 -26.76
CA ASN A 142 -7.06 -1.53 -28.15
C ASN A 142 -6.33 -2.78 -28.68
N ASP A 143 -7.05 -3.74 -29.26
CA ASP A 143 -6.51 -5.03 -29.73
C ASP A 143 -5.26 -4.89 -30.60
N SER A 144 -5.24 -3.89 -31.50
CA SER A 144 -4.10 -3.63 -32.39
C SER A 144 -2.84 -3.20 -31.64
N ARG A 145 -2.99 -2.72 -30.41
CA ARG A 145 -1.96 -2.11 -29.57
C ARG A 145 -1.49 -3.01 -28.44
N VAL A 146 -2.23 -4.06 -28.08
CA VAL A 146 -1.90 -5.00 -26.98
C VAL A 146 -0.49 -5.58 -27.10
N LYS A 147 -0.07 -6.00 -28.30
CA LYS A 147 1.27 -6.60 -28.52
C LYS A 147 2.43 -5.64 -28.20
N SER A 148 2.19 -4.33 -28.34
CA SER A 148 3.15 -3.26 -28.08
C SER A 148 2.96 -2.59 -26.71
N LEU A 149 2.11 -3.15 -25.82
CA LEU A 149 1.79 -2.50 -24.54
C LEU A 149 3.04 -2.23 -23.69
N GLY A 150 4.00 -3.16 -23.68
CA GLY A 150 5.27 -3.03 -22.95
C GLY A 150 6.15 -1.87 -23.40
N GLU A 151 5.94 -1.33 -24.61
CA GLU A 151 6.63 -0.14 -25.11
C GLU A 151 6.08 1.14 -24.48
N ARG A 152 4.89 1.08 -23.88
CA ARG A 152 4.19 2.25 -23.32
C ARG A 152 3.97 2.16 -21.82
N ALA A 153 3.97 0.97 -21.23
CA ALA A 153 3.80 0.77 -19.80
C ALA A 153 4.63 -0.41 -19.28
N GLN A 154 5.24 -0.24 -18.11
CA GLN A 154 5.96 -1.28 -17.37
C GLN A 154 5.27 -1.52 -16.03
N PHE A 155 4.99 -2.78 -15.72
CA PHE A 155 4.16 -3.19 -14.59
C PHE A 155 5.03 -3.90 -13.56
N ALA A 156 5.07 -3.40 -12.33
CA ALA A 156 5.84 -4.03 -11.23
C ALA A 156 4.96 -4.27 -10.01
N ASN A 157 4.98 -5.49 -9.47
CA ASN A 157 4.28 -5.76 -8.23
C ASN A 157 4.96 -5.08 -7.05
N SER A 158 4.16 -4.80 -6.03
CA SER A 158 4.64 -4.24 -4.78
C SER A 158 4.15 -5.03 -3.57
N ALA A 159 4.91 -4.94 -2.49
CA ALA A 159 4.48 -5.29 -1.15
C ALA A 159 4.54 -4.02 -0.30
N ILE A 160 3.39 -3.63 0.25
CA ILE A 160 3.28 -2.45 1.10
C ILE A 160 2.91 -2.84 2.54
N ASP A 161 3.52 -2.17 3.51
CA ASP A 161 3.18 -2.30 4.92
C ASP A 161 3.22 -0.93 5.62
N ARG A 162 2.05 -0.50 6.08
CA ARG A 162 1.90 0.65 6.98
C ARG A 162 0.56 0.52 7.69
N ILE A 163 0.59 0.60 9.01
CA ILE A 163 -0.60 0.65 9.85
C ILE A 163 -1.15 2.07 9.76
N VAL A 164 -2.34 2.15 9.20
CA VAL A 164 -3.16 3.36 9.19
C VAL A 164 -4.37 3.09 10.09
N PRO A 165 -4.39 3.66 11.31
CA PRO A 165 -5.46 3.43 12.26
C PRO A 165 -6.76 4.10 11.81
N ASN A 166 -7.80 3.94 12.63
CA ASN A 166 -9.01 4.75 12.45
C ASN A 166 -8.65 6.22 12.61
N GLN A 167 -9.23 7.05 11.75
CA GLN A 167 -8.99 8.49 11.78
C GLN A 167 -10.02 9.16 12.69
N PRO A 168 -9.64 10.18 13.48
CA PRO A 168 -10.58 11.03 14.19
C PRO A 168 -11.67 11.57 13.25
N ALA A 169 -12.91 11.70 13.75
CA ALA A 169 -14.08 12.07 12.94
C ALA A 169 -13.94 13.43 12.23
N ASP A 170 -13.13 14.33 12.78
CA ASP A 170 -12.87 15.69 12.32
C ASP A 170 -11.54 15.83 11.55
N SER A 171 -10.87 14.72 11.20
CA SER A 171 -9.57 14.76 10.52
C SER A 171 -9.61 15.39 9.12
N GLY A 172 -10.78 15.46 8.50
CA GLY A 172 -10.93 15.98 7.14
C GLY A 172 -10.02 15.23 6.15
N LEU A 173 -9.10 15.97 5.51
CA LEU A 173 -8.09 15.39 4.61
C LEU A 173 -6.86 14.84 5.35
N ASN A 174 -6.60 15.31 6.57
CA ASN A 174 -5.41 14.94 7.32
C ASN A 174 -5.43 13.45 7.64
N VAL A 175 -4.26 12.84 7.70
CA VAL A 175 -4.12 11.41 7.97
C VAL A 175 -3.09 11.17 9.07
N ARG A 176 -3.49 10.43 10.10
CA ARG A 176 -2.61 9.87 11.12
C ARG A 176 -2.21 8.46 10.74
N ILE A 177 -0.92 8.17 10.80
CA ILE A 177 -0.30 6.91 10.36
C ILE A 177 0.83 6.50 11.31
N GLU A 178 1.21 5.24 11.33
CA GLU A 178 2.42 4.85 12.06
C GLU A 178 3.69 5.41 11.36
N LYS A 179 4.77 5.55 12.15
CA LYS A 179 6.10 5.94 11.64
C LYS A 179 6.73 4.88 10.74
N PHE A 180 6.58 3.59 11.09
CA PHE A 180 7.14 2.51 10.28
C PHE A 180 6.44 2.46 8.92
N TYR A 181 7.20 2.15 7.87
CA TYR A 181 6.64 1.75 6.59
C TYR A 181 7.58 0.77 5.90
N GLU A 182 7.03 -0.03 4.99
CA GLU A 182 7.78 -0.82 4.02
C GLU A 182 7.08 -0.67 2.67
N TRP A 183 7.79 -0.23 1.64
CA TRP A 183 7.30 -0.18 0.26
C TRP A 183 8.32 -0.87 -0.63
N VAL A 184 8.09 -2.15 -0.91
CA VAL A 184 9.00 -2.98 -1.70
C VAL A 184 8.43 -3.15 -3.09
N VAL A 185 9.24 -2.97 -4.14
CA VAL A 185 8.78 -3.11 -5.53
C VAL A 185 9.79 -3.90 -6.35
N GLU A 186 9.28 -4.74 -7.24
CA GLU A 186 10.11 -5.48 -8.19
C GLU A 186 10.80 -4.52 -9.16
N LYS A 187 12.14 -4.60 -9.26
CA LYS A 187 12.89 -3.75 -10.20
C LYS A 187 13.03 -4.37 -11.59
N SER A 188 12.93 -5.69 -11.70
CA SER A 188 13.16 -6.43 -12.95
C SER A 188 12.24 -6.00 -14.11
N PRO A 189 10.95 -5.64 -13.91
CA PRO A 189 10.07 -5.24 -15.02
C PRO A 189 10.49 -3.94 -15.71
N PHE A 190 11.33 -3.12 -15.07
CA PHE A 190 11.80 -1.86 -15.64
C PHE A 190 13.00 -2.02 -16.59
N GLY A 191 13.73 -3.15 -16.51
CA GLY A 191 14.83 -3.47 -17.43
C GLY A 191 15.82 -2.31 -17.64
N SER A 192 16.17 -2.05 -18.89
CA SER A 192 17.10 -0.97 -19.27
C SER A 192 16.51 0.43 -19.17
N VAL A 193 15.19 0.58 -19.06
CA VAL A 193 14.53 1.89 -18.88
C VAL A 193 14.82 2.45 -17.48
N GLY A 194 15.02 1.56 -16.50
CA GLY A 194 15.22 1.91 -15.11
C GLY A 194 13.91 2.24 -14.39
N HIS A 195 13.87 1.92 -13.10
CA HIS A 195 12.71 2.23 -12.25
C HIS A 195 12.61 3.74 -11.96
N PRO A 196 11.43 4.24 -11.55
CA PRO A 196 11.29 5.61 -11.05
C PRO A 196 12.20 5.91 -9.86
N ASP A 197 12.68 7.14 -9.76
CA ASP A 197 13.48 7.63 -8.64
C ASP A 197 12.56 8.08 -7.50
N ILE A 198 12.17 7.10 -6.67
CA ILE A 198 11.35 7.26 -5.47
C ILE A 198 12.14 6.63 -4.31
N SER A 199 12.70 7.47 -3.45
CA SER A 199 13.62 7.06 -2.37
C SER A 199 12.98 6.18 -1.29
N ALA A 200 11.66 6.29 -1.12
CA ALA A 200 10.91 5.47 -0.17
C ALA A 200 10.74 4.01 -0.61
N ILE A 201 11.00 3.71 -1.89
CA ILE A 201 10.85 2.34 -2.42
C ILE A 201 12.13 1.55 -2.22
N HIS A 202 12.00 0.39 -1.59
CA HIS A 202 13.01 -0.66 -1.60
C HIS A 202 12.88 -1.51 -2.87
N TRP A 203 13.75 -1.28 -3.83
CA TRP A 203 13.76 -1.98 -5.12
C TRP A 203 14.46 -3.33 -5.03
N VAL A 204 13.76 -4.42 -5.37
CA VAL A 204 14.27 -5.80 -5.19
C VAL A 204 14.14 -6.64 -6.46
N ASP A 205 14.99 -7.67 -6.59
CA ASP A 205 14.90 -8.65 -7.68
C ASP A 205 13.79 -9.69 -7.44
N ASN A 206 13.53 -10.03 -6.18
CA ASN A 206 12.52 -11.01 -5.79
C ASN A 206 11.66 -10.45 -4.65
N LEU A 207 10.36 -10.33 -4.89
CA LEU A 207 9.39 -9.79 -3.94
C LEU A 207 8.82 -10.84 -2.98
N GLU A 208 8.88 -12.13 -3.34
CA GLU A 208 8.27 -13.23 -2.57
C GLU A 208 8.71 -13.24 -1.09
N PRO A 209 10.01 -13.08 -0.74
CA PRO A 209 10.45 -13.08 0.66
C PRO A 209 9.77 -11.98 1.49
N TYR A 210 9.57 -10.80 0.90
CA TYR A 210 8.98 -9.65 1.59
C TYR A 210 7.48 -9.83 1.77
N ILE A 211 6.79 -10.37 0.77
CA ILE A 211 5.36 -10.70 0.85
C ILE A 211 5.12 -11.70 1.97
N GLU A 212 5.84 -12.83 1.96
CA GLU A 212 5.63 -13.89 2.95
C GLU A 212 6.10 -13.46 4.33
N ARG A 213 7.25 -12.80 4.48
CA ARG A 213 7.72 -12.27 5.76
C ARG A 213 6.68 -11.33 6.38
N LYS A 214 6.10 -10.41 5.59
CA LYS A 214 5.04 -9.52 6.08
C LYS A 214 3.76 -10.28 6.43
N LEU A 215 3.33 -11.22 5.58
CA LEU A 215 2.12 -12.01 5.80
C LEU A 215 2.23 -12.92 7.04
N TYR A 216 3.38 -13.56 7.22
CA TYR A 216 3.60 -14.56 8.25
C TYR A 216 4.15 -13.97 9.56
N THR A 217 4.58 -12.71 9.55
CA THR A 217 4.92 -11.97 10.78
C THR A 217 3.87 -10.92 11.13
N VAL A 218 3.70 -9.88 10.32
CA VAL A 218 2.77 -8.76 10.65
C VAL A 218 1.34 -9.24 10.68
N ASN A 219 0.85 -9.80 9.58
CA ASN A 219 -0.56 -10.17 9.47
C ASN A 219 -0.94 -11.30 10.44
N THR A 220 -0.04 -12.26 10.65
CA THR A 220 -0.21 -13.39 11.58
C THR A 220 -0.22 -12.89 13.02
N GLY A 221 0.84 -12.21 13.47
CA GLY A 221 0.93 -11.68 14.83
C GLY A 221 -0.25 -10.77 15.17
N HIS A 222 -0.61 -9.86 14.27
CA HIS A 222 -1.71 -8.93 14.50
C HIS A 222 -3.08 -9.63 14.60
N ALA A 223 -3.33 -10.64 13.76
CA ALA A 223 -4.58 -11.41 13.81
C ALA A 223 -4.63 -12.33 15.04
N THR A 224 -3.51 -12.97 15.41
CA THR A 224 -3.40 -13.74 16.66
C THR A 224 -3.74 -12.87 17.86
N THR A 225 -3.11 -11.70 17.98
CA THR A 225 -3.41 -10.72 19.04
C THR A 225 -4.88 -10.36 19.07
N ALA A 226 -5.48 -10.06 17.91
CA ALA A 226 -6.88 -9.67 17.83
C ALA A 226 -7.83 -10.76 18.32
N TYR A 227 -7.61 -12.02 17.96
CA TYR A 227 -8.49 -13.11 18.35
C TYR A 227 -8.39 -13.47 19.83
N TYR A 228 -7.18 -13.55 20.38
CA TYR A 228 -7.01 -13.76 21.82
C TYR A 228 -7.47 -12.56 22.63
N GLY A 229 -7.19 -11.33 22.16
CA GLY A 229 -7.69 -10.10 22.76
C GLY A 229 -9.22 -10.07 22.84
N TYR A 230 -9.89 -10.37 21.73
CA TYR A 230 -11.35 -10.46 21.67
C TYR A 230 -11.89 -11.52 22.63
N GLN A 231 -11.31 -12.72 22.66
CA GLN A 231 -11.71 -13.79 23.57
C GLN A 231 -11.52 -13.42 25.05
N SER A 232 -10.51 -12.61 25.36
CA SER A 232 -10.23 -12.09 26.70
C SER A 232 -10.96 -10.79 27.05
N GLY A 233 -11.89 -10.31 26.21
CA GLY A 233 -12.66 -9.10 26.45
C GLY A 233 -11.86 -7.79 26.35
N LYS A 234 -10.67 -7.83 25.76
CA LYS A 234 -9.84 -6.64 25.48
C LYS A 234 -10.39 -5.91 24.26
N LYS A 235 -10.32 -4.58 24.25
CA LYS A 235 -10.82 -3.75 23.14
C LYS A 235 -9.73 -3.36 22.15
N MET A 236 -8.52 -3.06 22.64
CA MET A 236 -7.40 -2.62 21.82
C MET A 236 -6.33 -3.71 21.67
N ILE A 237 -5.62 -3.68 20.54
CA ILE A 237 -4.47 -4.53 20.28
C ILE A 237 -3.36 -4.28 21.30
N ALA A 238 -3.09 -3.01 21.63
CA ALA A 238 -2.11 -2.63 22.65
C ALA A 238 -2.45 -3.23 24.03
N ASP A 239 -3.71 -3.13 24.48
CA ASP A 239 -4.17 -3.73 25.75
C ASP A 239 -4.06 -5.26 25.77
N SER A 240 -4.16 -5.87 24.58
CA SER A 240 -4.02 -7.31 24.40
C SER A 240 -2.55 -7.73 24.48
N LEU A 241 -1.61 -6.93 23.94
CA LEU A 241 -0.17 -7.22 24.02
C LEU A 241 0.48 -6.79 25.33
N ALA A 242 -0.19 -5.96 26.13
CA ALA A 242 0.16 -5.69 27.52
C ALA A 242 -0.17 -6.88 28.45
N ASP A 243 -1.01 -7.83 28.01
CA ASP A 243 -1.26 -9.08 28.71
C ASP A 243 -0.15 -10.08 28.42
N GLU A 244 0.63 -10.45 29.44
CA GLU A 244 1.80 -11.34 29.29
C GLU A 244 1.44 -12.71 28.69
N LYS A 245 0.24 -13.23 28.97
CA LYS A 245 -0.21 -14.52 28.43
C LYS A 245 -0.46 -14.41 26.93
N ILE A 246 -1.19 -13.37 26.50
CA ILE A 246 -1.46 -13.13 25.07
C ILE A 246 -0.15 -12.83 24.34
N ARG A 247 0.71 -11.99 24.92
CA ARG A 247 2.03 -11.67 24.37
C ARG A 247 2.90 -12.92 24.17
N GLY A 248 2.94 -13.81 25.16
CA GLY A 248 3.64 -15.09 25.06
C GLY A 248 3.12 -15.98 23.93
N ILE A 249 1.79 -16.08 23.77
CA ILE A 249 1.18 -16.82 22.66
C ILE A 249 1.58 -16.23 21.31
N VAL A 250 1.52 -14.90 21.16
CA VAL A 250 1.92 -14.22 19.92
C VAL A 250 3.39 -14.49 19.59
N HIS A 251 4.29 -14.40 20.57
CA HIS A 251 5.70 -14.71 20.35
C HIS A 251 5.93 -16.18 19.94
N ASN A 252 5.21 -17.13 20.53
CA ASN A 252 5.33 -18.54 20.14
C ASN A 252 4.88 -18.77 18.68
N VAL A 253 3.74 -18.21 18.28
CA VAL A 253 3.25 -18.28 16.90
C VAL A 253 4.26 -17.65 15.93
N LEU A 254 4.82 -16.49 16.28
CA LEU A 254 5.79 -15.80 15.45
C LEU A 254 7.14 -16.52 15.40
N ALA A 255 7.50 -17.30 16.41
CA ALA A 255 8.71 -18.13 16.38
C ALA A 255 8.58 -19.26 15.34
N GLU A 256 7.42 -19.91 15.27
CA GLU A 256 7.13 -20.95 14.27
C GLU A 256 7.20 -20.38 12.85
N THR A 257 6.52 -19.26 12.59
CA THR A 257 6.52 -18.66 11.25
C THR A 257 7.86 -18.00 10.90
N ALA A 258 8.61 -17.51 11.88
CA ALA A 258 9.97 -16.99 11.65
C ALA A 258 10.92 -18.11 11.19
N ALA A 259 10.85 -19.31 11.77
CA ALA A 259 11.65 -20.45 11.34
C ALA A 259 11.39 -20.79 9.87
N LEU A 260 10.11 -20.82 9.45
CA LEU A 260 9.73 -21.01 8.05
C LEU A 260 10.35 -19.95 7.12
N ILE A 261 10.32 -18.67 7.52
CA ILE A 261 10.86 -17.58 6.71
C ILE A 261 12.38 -17.70 6.55
N VAL A 262 13.10 -18.05 7.63
CA VAL A 262 14.55 -18.29 7.61
C VAL A 262 14.88 -19.44 6.66
N ASP A 263 14.21 -20.58 6.82
CA ASP A 263 14.50 -21.80 6.05
C ASP A 263 14.15 -21.64 4.56
N LYS A 264 12.99 -21.05 4.24
CA LYS A 264 12.51 -20.94 2.86
C LYS A 264 13.25 -19.86 2.07
N HIS A 265 13.53 -18.71 2.69
CA HIS A 265 14.04 -17.52 1.97
C HIS A 265 15.52 -17.22 2.22
N GLY A 266 16.17 -17.95 3.13
CA GLY A 266 17.57 -17.71 3.48
C GLY A 266 17.82 -16.38 4.19
N ILE A 267 16.77 -15.77 4.76
CA ILE A 267 16.90 -14.58 5.61
C ILE A 267 17.60 -15.03 6.90
N SER A 268 18.60 -14.28 7.36
CA SER A 268 19.32 -14.65 8.58
C SER A 268 18.38 -14.66 9.80
N GLU A 269 18.59 -15.59 10.73
CA GLU A 269 17.83 -15.65 11.99
C GLU A 269 17.86 -14.31 12.74
N GLN A 270 19.00 -13.62 12.74
CA GLN A 270 19.15 -12.33 13.39
C GLN A 270 18.28 -11.25 12.74
N GLU A 271 18.26 -11.19 11.40
CA GLU A 271 17.41 -10.25 10.66
C GLU A 271 15.94 -10.54 10.92
N GLN A 272 15.52 -11.80 10.82
CA GLN A 272 14.13 -12.18 11.02
C GLN A 272 13.69 -11.94 12.47
N LYS A 273 14.54 -12.24 13.46
CA LYS A 273 14.28 -11.92 14.87
C LYS A 273 14.12 -10.42 15.07
N LYS A 274 15.00 -9.59 14.50
CA LYS A 274 14.89 -8.13 14.58
C LYS A 274 13.59 -7.64 13.93
N TYR A 275 13.18 -8.25 12.82
CA TYR A 275 11.90 -7.96 12.18
C TYR A 275 10.73 -8.30 13.11
N VAL A 276 10.68 -9.52 13.66
CA VAL A 276 9.66 -9.93 14.65
C VAL A 276 9.58 -8.97 15.83
N ASP A 277 10.72 -8.64 16.45
CA ASP A 277 10.79 -7.72 17.60
C ASP A 277 10.25 -6.32 17.22
N THR A 278 10.61 -5.84 16.02
CA THR A 278 10.09 -4.58 15.46
C THR A 278 8.57 -4.65 15.27
N ILE A 279 8.05 -5.74 14.69
CA ILE A 279 6.62 -5.91 14.45
C ILE A 279 5.85 -5.93 15.77
N VAL A 280 6.26 -6.75 16.74
CA VAL A 280 5.58 -6.83 18.04
C VAL A 280 5.59 -5.47 18.74
N GLY A 281 6.71 -4.74 18.70
CA GLY A 281 6.80 -3.37 19.20
C GLY A 281 5.80 -2.43 18.50
N ARG A 282 5.75 -2.46 17.16
CA ARG A 282 4.83 -1.63 16.36
C ARG A 282 3.36 -1.86 16.74
N ILE A 283 2.90 -3.11 16.76
CA ILE A 283 1.49 -3.40 17.07
C ILE A 283 1.16 -3.23 18.56
N SER A 284 2.17 -3.13 19.43
CA SER A 284 2.01 -2.80 20.85
C SER A 284 1.83 -1.30 21.11
N ASN A 285 2.03 -0.44 20.11
CA ASN A 285 1.95 1.01 20.25
C ASN A 285 0.52 1.47 20.63
N PRO A 286 0.30 2.02 21.84
CA PRO A 286 -1.03 2.43 22.29
C PRO A 286 -1.60 3.62 21.50
N TYR A 287 -0.76 4.45 20.89
CA TYR A 287 -1.15 5.63 20.11
C TYR A 287 -1.77 5.27 18.75
N LEU A 288 -1.73 4.00 18.34
CA LEU A 288 -2.45 3.53 17.15
C LEU A 288 -3.94 3.31 17.42
N GLU A 289 -4.37 3.15 18.68
CA GLU A 289 -5.78 2.93 19.06
C GLU A 289 -6.48 1.83 18.23
N ASP A 290 -5.72 0.80 17.86
CA ASP A 290 -6.18 -0.22 16.94
C ASP A 290 -7.10 -1.23 17.64
N GLN A 291 -8.33 -1.36 17.16
CA GLN A 291 -9.37 -2.18 17.80
C GLN A 291 -9.28 -3.65 17.40
N VAL A 292 -9.44 -4.56 18.36
CA VAL A 292 -9.40 -6.02 18.10
C VAL A 292 -10.44 -6.46 17.08
N GLU A 293 -11.63 -5.84 17.04
CA GLU A 293 -12.69 -6.17 16.09
C GLU A 293 -12.34 -5.73 14.66
N ARG A 294 -11.78 -4.51 14.52
CA ARG A 294 -11.32 -3.98 13.24
C ARG A 294 -10.23 -4.86 12.65
N VAL A 295 -9.26 -5.23 13.47
CA VAL A 295 -8.17 -6.13 13.06
C VAL A 295 -8.72 -7.50 12.78
N GLY A 296 -9.54 -8.08 13.67
CA GLY A 296 -10.08 -9.43 13.64
C GLY A 296 -11.03 -9.74 12.48
N ARG A 297 -11.66 -8.73 11.87
CA ARG A 297 -12.66 -8.86 10.81
C ARG A 297 -12.27 -9.78 9.64
N ALA A 298 -13.31 -10.30 8.95
CA ALA A 298 -13.20 -11.22 7.82
C ALA A 298 -12.42 -12.53 8.13
N PRO A 299 -12.80 -13.29 9.18
CA PRO A 299 -12.08 -14.49 9.61
C PRO A 299 -12.01 -15.58 8.53
N VAL A 300 -13.09 -15.78 7.75
CA VAL A 300 -13.11 -16.79 6.66
C VAL A 300 -12.01 -16.55 5.63
N ARG A 301 -11.78 -15.28 5.25
CA ARG A 301 -10.68 -14.92 4.32
C ARG A 301 -9.31 -15.20 4.96
N LYS A 302 -9.13 -14.84 6.23
CA LYS A 302 -7.85 -15.01 6.95
C LYS A 302 -7.50 -16.47 7.24
N LEU A 303 -8.49 -17.36 7.23
CA LEU A 303 -8.33 -18.81 7.33
C LEU A 303 -8.24 -19.49 5.96
N SER A 304 -8.15 -18.73 4.87
CA SER A 304 -8.02 -19.32 3.53
C SER A 304 -6.64 -19.95 3.31
N ARG A 305 -6.55 -20.89 2.37
CA ARG A 305 -5.39 -21.76 2.14
C ARG A 305 -4.04 -21.07 2.00
N LYS A 306 -4.00 -19.86 1.43
CA LYS A 306 -2.75 -19.11 1.17
C LYS A 306 -2.58 -17.90 2.10
N GLU A 307 -3.35 -17.84 3.18
CA GLU A 307 -3.36 -16.71 4.12
C GLU A 307 -2.60 -17.04 5.41
N ARG A 308 -2.54 -16.04 6.29
CA ARG A 308 -1.68 -15.95 7.48
C ARG A 308 -1.68 -17.12 8.49
N PHE A 309 -2.65 -18.03 8.45
CA PHE A 309 -2.72 -19.16 9.41
C PHE A 309 -2.61 -20.55 8.78
N ILE A 310 -2.97 -20.69 7.50
CA ILE A 310 -2.97 -21.99 6.80
C ILE A 310 -1.84 -22.06 5.76
N GLY A 311 -1.36 -20.90 5.32
CA GLY A 311 -0.23 -20.79 4.41
C GLY A 311 1.10 -21.19 5.03
N PRO A 312 1.48 -20.66 6.22
CA PRO A 312 2.59 -21.21 6.99
C PRO A 312 2.36 -22.67 7.34
#